data_AF-A0A436CHX3-F1
#
_entry.id   AF-A0A436CHX3-F1
#
_cell.length_a   1.000
_cell.length_b   1.000
_cell.length_c   1.000
_cell.angle_alpha   90.00
_cell.angle_beta   90.00
_cell.angle_gamma   90.00
#
_symmetry.space_group_name_H-M   'P 1'
#
loop_
_entity.id
_entity.type
_entity.pdbx_description
1 polymer ?
#
loop_
_entity_poly.entity_id
_entity_poly.type
_entity_poly.pdbx_seq_one_letter_code
_entity_poly.pdbx_strand_id
1 'polypeptide(L)'
;MSKNTTARNLAARKAAKKITDRIPRPKKKVTWPQARAFSVHLLTASGSFLAFLSLVAASEERWTAMFWWLGLALFVDGIDGPIARKLEVKEILPTWSGELLDNIIDYVTYVLIPAFALYQRGFMGEGLSFLSAAIIVVSSAIYYADTGMKTKENFFKGFPVVWNMVVFTLFVIEPGQWVSFAVVVVAGVLTFV
;
A
#
# COMPACT_ATOMS: atom_id res chain seq x y z
N MET A 1 20.53 30.20 53.78
CA MET A 1 19.74 29.19 53.02
C MET A 1 19.69 29.40 51.48
N SER A 2 20.11 30.54 50.91
CA SER A 2 19.91 30.86 49.47
C SER A 2 20.96 30.30 48.47
N LYS A 3 22.21 30.03 48.88
CA LYS A 3 23.28 29.63 47.94
C LYS A 3 23.11 28.23 47.35
N ASN A 4 22.47 27.30 48.08
CA ASN A 4 22.38 25.89 47.69
C ASN A 4 21.35 25.64 46.58
N THR A 5 20.28 26.44 46.54
CA THR A 5 19.24 26.39 45.49
C THR A 5 19.76 26.90 44.15
N THR A 6 20.60 27.94 44.17
CA THR A 6 21.20 28.54 42.97
C THR A 6 22.17 27.58 42.28
N ALA A 7 23.01 26.87 43.06
CA ALA A 7 23.95 25.88 42.53
C ALA A 7 23.24 24.67 41.92
N ARG A 8 22.18 24.16 42.56
CA ARG A 8 21.33 23.08 42.00
C ARG A 8 20.64 23.50 40.69
N ASN A 9 20.14 24.73 40.61
CA ASN A 9 19.53 25.26 39.38
C ASN A 9 20.53 25.42 38.22
N LEU A 10 21.77 25.79 38.52
CA LEU A 10 22.86 25.85 37.54
C LEU A 10 23.25 24.45 37.03
N ALA A 11 23.33 23.46 37.92
CA ALA A 11 23.62 22.08 37.56
C ALA A 11 22.51 21.48 36.69
N ALA A 12 21.24 21.70 37.05
CA ALA A 12 20.09 21.25 36.27
C ALA A 12 20.04 21.90 34.87
N ARG A 13 20.32 23.21 34.77
CA ARG A 13 20.41 23.91 33.48
C ARG A 13 21.55 23.39 32.61
N LYS A 14 22.71 23.09 33.19
CA LYS A 14 23.84 22.47 32.47
C LYS A 14 23.52 21.05 32.00
N ALA A 15 22.83 20.26 32.81
CA ALA A 15 22.38 18.92 32.45
C ALA A 15 21.34 18.96 31.30
N ALA A 16 20.35 19.84 31.39
CA ALA A 16 19.35 20.06 30.34
C ALA A 16 19.99 20.54 29.02
N LYS A 17 20.97 21.45 29.09
CA LYS A 17 21.74 21.90 27.93
C LYS A 17 22.54 20.75 27.30
N LYS A 18 23.21 19.93 28.11
CA LYS A 18 23.97 18.75 27.66
C LYS A 18 23.07 17.69 26.99
N ILE A 19 21.82 17.57 27.42
CA ILE A 19 20.81 16.71 26.77
C ILE A 19 20.37 17.33 25.45
N THR A 20 20.08 18.64 25.43
CA THR A 20 19.63 19.35 24.22
C THR A 20 20.70 19.36 23.12
N ASP A 21 21.98 19.47 23.49
CA ASP A 21 23.11 19.44 22.55
C ASP A 21 23.38 18.03 21.99
N ARG A 22 22.84 16.97 22.63
CA ARG A 22 22.88 15.59 22.13
C ARG A 22 21.73 15.26 21.17
N ILE A 23 20.69 16.10 21.12
CA ILE A 23 19.59 15.92 20.16
C ILE A 23 20.07 16.50 18.83
N PRO A 24 20.31 15.67 17.80
CA PRO A 24 20.70 16.17 16.49
C PRO A 24 19.58 17.08 15.96
N ARG A 25 19.87 18.38 15.87
CA ARG A 25 18.95 19.32 15.23
C ARG A 25 18.94 19.05 13.73
N PRO A 26 17.78 18.98 13.07
CA PRO A 26 17.73 18.79 11.62
C PRO A 26 18.52 19.92 10.95
N LYS A 27 19.59 19.55 10.23
CA LYS A 27 20.56 20.50 9.65
C LYS A 27 20.01 21.28 8.45
N LYS A 28 18.90 20.83 7.84
CA LYS A 28 18.27 21.47 6.67
C LYS A 28 16.89 22.01 7.03
N LYS A 29 16.60 23.26 6.67
CA LYS A 29 15.26 23.84 6.70
C LYS A 29 14.42 23.20 5.58
N VAL A 30 13.24 22.67 5.91
CA VAL A 30 12.29 22.16 4.92
C VAL A 30 11.78 23.34 4.09
N THR A 31 11.87 23.23 2.77
CA THR A 31 11.38 24.24 1.84
C THR A 31 9.92 23.99 1.47
N TRP A 32 9.19 25.04 1.07
CA TRP A 32 7.81 24.91 0.57
C TRP A 32 7.64 23.88 -0.55
N PRO A 33 8.54 23.82 -1.57
CA PRO A 33 8.50 22.77 -2.59
C PRO A 33 8.64 21.36 -2.01
N GLN A 34 9.51 21.14 -1.03
CA GLN A 34 9.67 19.85 -0.36
C GLN A 34 8.42 19.44 0.44
N ALA A 35 7.78 20.39 1.13
CA ALA A 35 6.54 20.11 1.85
C ALA A 35 5.40 19.73 0.88
N ARG A 36 5.27 20.42 -0.26
CA ARG A 36 4.28 20.09 -1.30
C ARG A 36 4.57 18.73 -1.92
N ALA A 37 5.82 18.44 -2.28
CA ALA A 37 6.21 17.13 -2.82
C ALA A 37 5.91 16.00 -1.82
N PHE A 38 6.20 16.22 -0.52
CA PHE A 38 5.96 15.22 0.51
C PHE A 38 4.46 14.98 0.76
N SER A 39 3.60 15.98 0.55
CA SER A 39 2.15 15.81 0.67
C SER A 39 1.59 14.77 -0.30
N VAL A 40 2.26 14.54 -1.44
CA VAL A 40 1.90 13.48 -2.37
C VAL A 40 2.16 12.10 -1.78
N HIS A 41 3.29 11.91 -1.07
CA HIS A 41 3.53 10.66 -0.34
C HIS A 41 2.52 10.44 0.78
N LEU A 42 2.05 11.50 1.44
CA LEU A 42 0.97 11.39 2.43
C LEU A 42 -0.36 10.99 1.78
N LEU A 43 -0.64 11.51 0.57
CA LEU A 43 -1.80 11.11 -0.21
C LEU A 43 -1.73 9.62 -0.59
N THR A 44 -0.63 9.17 -1.21
CA THR A 44 -0.40 7.75 -1.50
C THR A 44 -0.53 6.91 -0.23
N ALA A 45 0.17 7.28 0.85
CA ALA A 45 0.13 6.57 2.12
C ALA A 45 -1.27 6.46 2.74
N SER A 46 -2.17 7.43 2.47
CA SER A 46 -3.56 7.33 2.93
C SER A 46 -4.29 6.11 2.36
N GLY A 47 -3.89 5.63 1.17
CA GLY A 47 -4.37 4.39 0.58
C GLY A 47 -4.15 3.17 1.49
N SER A 48 -3.08 3.14 2.29
CA SER A 48 -2.86 2.06 3.27
C SER A 48 -3.94 2.01 4.37
N PHE A 49 -4.44 3.16 4.80
CA PHE A 49 -5.52 3.20 5.79
C PHE A 49 -6.86 2.82 5.17
N LEU A 50 -7.11 3.20 3.91
CA LEU A 50 -8.28 2.75 3.16
C LEU A 50 -8.26 1.23 2.95
N ALA A 51 -7.08 0.67 2.65
CA ALA A 51 -6.87 -0.77 2.58
C ALA A 51 -7.16 -1.46 3.92
N PHE A 52 -6.71 -0.88 5.03
CA PHE A 52 -7.04 -1.38 6.37
C PHE A 52 -8.55 -1.38 6.63
N LEU A 53 -9.27 -0.29 6.31
CA LEU A 53 -10.74 -0.23 6.44
C LEU A 53 -11.44 -1.27 5.57
N SER A 54 -10.93 -1.50 4.36
CA SER A 54 -11.41 -2.55 3.47
C SER A 54 -11.25 -3.94 4.06
N LEU A 55 -10.07 -4.24 4.62
CA LEU A 55 -9.80 -5.52 5.29
C LEU A 55 -10.70 -5.74 6.50
N VAL A 56 -10.92 -4.71 7.33
CA VAL A 56 -11.88 -4.77 8.45
C VAL A 56 -13.27 -5.11 7.93
N ALA A 57 -13.75 -4.40 6.91
CA ALA A 57 -15.05 -4.68 6.31
C ALA A 57 -15.14 -6.10 5.73
N ALA A 58 -14.08 -6.59 5.08
CA ALA A 58 -14.01 -7.96 4.57
C ALA A 58 -14.10 -9.00 5.69
N SER A 59 -13.42 -8.77 6.82
CA SER A 59 -13.43 -9.67 7.98
C SER A 59 -14.79 -9.75 8.68
N GLU A 60 -15.59 -8.70 8.56
CA GLU A 60 -16.98 -8.64 9.03
C GLU A 60 -17.99 -9.07 7.94
N GLU A 61 -17.51 -9.61 6.81
CA GLU A 61 -18.33 -10.02 5.66
C GLU A 61 -19.18 -8.89 5.05
N ARG A 62 -18.78 -7.63 5.26
CA ARG A 62 -19.42 -6.43 4.71
C ARG A 62 -18.87 -6.13 3.31
N TRP A 63 -19.14 -7.03 2.38
CA TRP A 63 -18.57 -7.05 1.02
C TRP A 63 -18.73 -5.73 0.25
N THR A 64 -19.92 -5.12 0.30
CA THR A 64 -20.18 -3.83 -0.35
C THR A 64 -19.26 -2.74 0.20
N ALA A 65 -19.09 -2.67 1.53
CA ALA A 65 -18.23 -1.68 2.16
C ALA A 65 -16.74 -1.94 1.83
N MET A 66 -16.31 -3.21 1.83
CA MET A 66 -14.97 -3.60 1.39
C MET A 66 -14.67 -3.08 -0.02
N PHE A 67 -15.53 -3.34 -1.00
CA PHE A 67 -15.32 -2.86 -2.37
C PHE A 67 -15.39 -1.33 -2.49
N TRP A 68 -16.22 -0.64 -1.69
CA TRP A 68 -16.19 0.83 -1.64
C TRP A 68 -14.86 1.37 -1.14
N TRP A 69 -14.28 0.78 -0.10
CA TRP A 69 -12.97 1.17 0.40
C TRP A 69 -11.85 0.87 -0.60
N LEU A 70 -11.90 -0.27 -1.30
CA LEU A 70 -10.98 -0.56 -2.42
C LEU A 70 -11.15 0.43 -3.57
N GLY A 71 -12.39 0.80 -3.91
CA GLY A 71 -12.67 1.80 -4.94
C GLY A 71 -12.15 3.19 -4.58
N LEU A 72 -12.24 3.58 -3.30
CA LEU A 72 -11.66 4.83 -2.82
C LEU A 72 -10.13 4.79 -2.82
N ALA A 73 -9.51 3.65 -2.45
CA ALA A 73 -8.07 3.47 -2.53
C ALA A 73 -7.57 3.56 -3.99
N LEU A 74 -8.27 2.91 -4.93
CA LEU A 74 -8.03 3.00 -6.37
C LEU A 74 -8.14 4.44 -6.88
N PHE A 75 -9.10 5.21 -6.36
CA PHE A 75 -9.23 6.62 -6.71
C PHE A 75 -8.02 7.44 -6.24
N VAL A 76 -7.51 7.18 -5.03
CA VAL A 76 -6.31 7.84 -4.49
C VAL A 76 -5.06 7.51 -5.31
N ASP A 77 -4.84 6.24 -5.64
CA ASP A 77 -3.75 5.79 -6.53
C ASP A 77 -3.82 6.49 -7.90
N GLY A 78 -5.00 6.49 -8.53
CA GLY A 78 -5.19 7.11 -9.84
C GLY A 78 -4.88 8.61 -9.90
N ILE A 79 -4.96 9.34 -8.78
CA ILE A 79 -4.67 10.78 -8.73
C ILE A 79 -3.24 11.10 -8.28
N ASP A 80 -2.59 10.25 -7.50
CA ASP A 80 -1.31 10.60 -6.88
C ASP A 80 -0.15 10.64 -7.89
N GLY A 81 -0.11 9.72 -8.85
CA GLY A 81 0.93 9.64 -9.89
C GLY A 81 0.92 10.85 -10.82
N PRO A 82 -0.24 11.29 -11.37
CA PRO A 82 -0.36 12.56 -12.09
C PRO A 82 0.11 13.76 -11.27
N ILE A 83 -0.22 13.83 -9.98
CA ILE A 83 0.19 14.94 -9.11
C ILE A 83 1.70 14.88 -8.86
N ALA A 84 2.26 13.69 -8.61
CA ALA A 84 3.69 13.46 -8.38
C ALA A 84 4.54 13.92 -9.58
N ARG A 85 4.09 13.59 -10.80
CA ARG A 85 4.74 14.02 -12.05
C ARG A 85 4.70 15.54 -12.23
N LYS A 86 3.55 16.17 -11.96
CA LYS A 86 3.40 17.64 -12.04
C LYS A 86 4.25 18.39 -11.01
N LEU A 87 4.54 17.78 -9.87
CA LEU A 87 5.32 18.39 -8.79
C LEU A 87 6.79 17.94 -8.80
N GLU A 88 7.26 17.23 -9.83
CA GLU A 88 8.66 16.78 -9.95
C GLU A 88 9.17 16.10 -8.67
N VAL A 89 8.32 15.30 -8.00
CA VAL A 89 8.57 14.76 -6.65
C VAL A 89 9.89 14.00 -6.57
N LYS A 90 10.25 13.24 -7.62
CA LYS A 90 11.50 12.48 -7.70
C LYS A 90 12.75 13.38 -7.68
N GLU A 91 12.66 14.57 -8.27
CA GLU A 91 13.76 15.53 -8.30
C GLU A 91 13.87 16.30 -6.97
N ILE A 92 12.72 16.63 -6.37
CA ILE A 92 12.65 17.39 -5.11
C ILE A 92 12.98 16.51 -3.88
N LEU A 93 12.55 15.24 -3.90
CA LEU A 93 12.68 14.27 -2.80
C LEU A 93 13.34 12.96 -3.29
N PRO A 94 14.61 13.00 -3.74
CA PRO A 94 15.27 11.85 -4.37
C PRO A 94 15.52 10.66 -3.43
N THR A 95 15.40 10.86 -2.12
CA THR A 95 15.56 9.80 -1.11
C THR A 95 14.24 9.11 -0.74
N TRP A 96 13.12 9.52 -1.35
CA TRP A 96 11.81 8.95 -1.10
C TRP A 96 11.31 8.27 -2.37
N SER A 97 11.05 6.96 -2.28
CA SER A 97 10.52 6.20 -3.41
C SER A 97 9.00 6.17 -3.36
N GLY A 98 8.36 6.98 -4.21
CA GLY A 98 6.91 6.90 -4.43
C GLY A 98 6.50 5.56 -5.01
N GLU A 99 7.29 5.01 -5.93
CA GLU A 99 7.06 3.70 -6.56
C GLU A 99 7.08 2.54 -5.55
N LEU A 100 8.00 2.56 -4.57
CA LEU A 100 8.01 1.52 -3.54
C LEU A 100 6.78 1.62 -2.62
N LEU A 101 6.40 2.84 -2.25
CA LEU A 101 5.22 3.10 -1.41
C LEU A 101 3.94 2.63 -2.11
N ASP A 102 3.84 2.95 -3.40
CA ASP A 102 2.76 2.55 -4.30
C ASP A 102 2.67 1.02 -4.40
N ASN A 103 3.77 0.35 -4.76
CA ASN A 103 3.84 -1.11 -4.86
C ASN A 103 3.40 -1.83 -3.56
N ILE A 104 3.69 -1.26 -2.38
CA ILE A 104 3.24 -1.82 -1.10
C ILE A 104 1.73 -1.74 -0.97
N ILE A 105 1.14 -0.59 -1.29
CA ILE A 105 -0.30 -0.35 -1.16
C ILE A 105 -1.06 -1.13 -2.23
N ASP A 106 -0.55 -1.15 -3.45
CA ASP A 106 -1.06 -1.92 -4.57
C ASP A 106 -1.09 -3.41 -4.25
N TYR A 107 -0.02 -3.96 -3.69
CA TYR A 107 -0.01 -5.36 -3.29
C TYR A 107 -1.12 -5.65 -2.25
N VAL A 108 -1.35 -4.75 -1.30
CA VAL A 108 -2.41 -4.96 -0.30
C VAL A 108 -3.80 -4.85 -0.94
N THR A 109 -4.04 -3.83 -1.76
CA THR A 109 -5.37 -3.49 -2.31
C THR A 109 -5.76 -4.34 -3.52
N TYR A 110 -4.80 -4.65 -4.39
CA TYR A 110 -5.02 -5.44 -5.59
C TYR A 110 -4.82 -6.93 -5.40
N VAL A 111 -4.08 -7.38 -4.39
CA VAL A 111 -3.75 -8.81 -4.21
C VAL A 111 -4.30 -9.35 -2.90
N LEU A 112 -3.81 -8.81 -1.78
CA LEU A 112 -4.01 -9.45 -0.48
C LEU A 112 -5.47 -9.42 -0.03
N ILE A 113 -6.11 -8.26 -0.11
CA ILE A 113 -7.52 -8.12 0.27
C ILE A 113 -8.44 -8.91 -0.67
N PRO A 114 -8.30 -8.86 -2.01
CA PRO A 114 -9.07 -9.71 -2.91
C PRO A 114 -8.89 -11.21 -2.64
N ALA A 115 -7.66 -11.67 -2.38
CA ALA A 115 -7.41 -13.07 -2.03
C ALA A 115 -8.09 -13.47 -0.71
N PHE A 116 -7.99 -12.62 0.31
CA PHE A 116 -8.68 -12.80 1.58
C PHE A 116 -10.20 -12.87 1.38
N ALA A 117 -10.76 -11.95 0.61
CA ALA A 117 -12.19 -11.92 0.33
C ALA A 117 -12.65 -13.18 -0.41
N LEU A 118 -11.90 -13.63 -1.43
CA LEU A 118 -12.21 -14.85 -2.18
C LEU A 118 -12.20 -16.09 -1.28
N TYR A 119 -11.24 -16.17 -0.34
CA TYR A 119 -11.18 -17.20 0.68
C TYR A 119 -12.39 -17.12 1.64
N GLN A 120 -12.62 -15.95 2.24
CA GLN A 120 -13.63 -15.76 3.30
C GLN A 120 -15.07 -15.88 2.77
N ARG A 121 -15.33 -15.51 1.51
CA ARG A 121 -16.69 -15.53 0.92
C ARG A 121 -17.27 -16.95 0.82
N GLY A 122 -16.44 -17.99 0.79
CA GLY A 122 -16.86 -19.39 0.92
C GLY A 122 -17.57 -20.01 -0.30
N PHE A 123 -17.98 -19.24 -1.32
CA PHE A 123 -18.75 -19.76 -2.45
C PHE A 123 -18.01 -20.82 -3.29
N MET A 124 -16.68 -20.85 -3.25
CA MET A 124 -15.83 -21.83 -3.95
C MET A 124 -15.57 -23.13 -3.15
N GLY A 125 -16.05 -23.22 -1.90
CA GLY A 125 -15.67 -24.28 -0.97
C GLY A 125 -14.27 -24.07 -0.38
N GLU A 126 -14.01 -24.68 0.78
CA GLU A 126 -12.81 -24.42 1.59
C GLU A 126 -11.51 -24.72 0.83
N GLY A 127 -11.41 -25.89 0.18
CA GLY A 127 -10.19 -26.29 -0.51
C GLY A 127 -9.82 -25.42 -1.72
N LEU A 128 -10.78 -25.17 -2.63
CA LEU A 128 -10.52 -24.38 -3.84
C LEU A 128 -10.31 -22.90 -3.53
N SER A 129 -11.03 -22.36 -2.56
CA SER A 129 -10.86 -20.97 -2.13
C SER A 129 -9.49 -20.74 -1.49
N PHE A 130 -9.04 -21.66 -0.63
CA PHE A 130 -7.69 -21.63 -0.03
C PHE A 130 -6.59 -21.71 -1.09
N LEU A 131 -6.70 -22.66 -2.04
CA LEU A 131 -5.73 -22.80 -3.12
C LEU A 131 -5.74 -21.57 -4.05
N SER A 132 -6.90 -21.00 -4.35
CA SER A 132 -7.02 -19.78 -5.16
C SER A 132 -6.32 -18.60 -4.48
N ALA A 133 -6.54 -18.41 -3.17
CA ALA A 133 -5.87 -17.36 -2.42
C ALA A 133 -4.33 -17.56 -2.43
N ALA A 134 -3.85 -18.80 -2.28
CA ALA A 134 -2.42 -19.10 -2.37
C ALA A 134 -1.84 -18.78 -3.75
N ILE A 135 -2.53 -19.15 -4.84
CA ILE A 135 -2.12 -18.82 -6.21
C ILE A 135 -2.02 -17.31 -6.38
N ILE A 136 -3.07 -16.57 -5.98
CA ILE A 136 -3.13 -15.10 -6.10
C ILE A 136 -1.96 -14.45 -5.36
N VAL A 137 -1.76 -14.77 -4.08
CA VAL A 137 -0.76 -14.12 -3.23
C VAL A 137 0.66 -14.47 -3.68
N VAL A 138 0.96 -15.74 -3.92
CA VAL A 138 2.34 -16.17 -4.26
C VAL A 138 2.75 -15.73 -5.66
N SER A 139 1.88 -15.91 -6.67
CA SER A 139 2.21 -15.49 -8.04
C SER A 139 2.42 -13.98 -8.13
N SER A 140 1.58 -13.22 -7.44
CA SER A 140 1.70 -11.76 -7.39
C SER A 140 2.98 -11.31 -6.69
N ALA A 141 3.34 -11.93 -5.56
CA ALA A 141 4.58 -11.57 -4.85
C ALA A 141 5.82 -11.76 -5.73
N ILE A 142 5.87 -12.87 -6.49
CA ILE A 142 6.94 -13.13 -7.45
C ILE A 142 6.92 -12.09 -8.58
N TYR A 143 5.73 -11.74 -9.10
CA TYR A 143 5.60 -10.75 -10.17
C TYR A 143 6.03 -9.34 -9.75
N TYR A 144 5.69 -8.89 -8.54
CA TYR A 144 6.16 -7.61 -7.98
C TYR A 144 7.68 -7.58 -7.73
N ALA A 145 8.31 -8.76 -7.57
CA ALA A 145 9.76 -8.87 -7.48
C ALA A 145 10.46 -8.81 -8.85
N ASP A 146 9.72 -8.93 -9.96
CA ASP A 146 10.28 -8.86 -11.31
C ASP A 146 10.53 -7.40 -11.72
N THR A 147 11.81 -7.01 -11.78
CA THR A 147 12.24 -5.70 -12.28
C THR A 147 11.87 -5.43 -13.75
N GLY A 148 11.46 -6.46 -14.50
CA GLY A 148 10.96 -6.39 -15.86
C GLY A 148 9.43 -6.38 -15.98
N MET A 149 8.68 -6.27 -14.87
CA MET A 149 7.20 -6.31 -14.88
C MET A 149 6.56 -5.21 -15.73
N LYS A 150 7.22 -4.05 -15.85
CA LYS A 150 6.79 -2.92 -16.68
C LYS A 150 7.70 -2.81 -17.90
N THR A 151 7.08 -2.80 -19.09
CA THR A 151 7.75 -2.55 -20.38
C THR A 151 8.27 -1.11 -20.46
N LYS A 152 9.11 -0.81 -21.47
CA LYS A 152 9.67 0.54 -21.67
C LYS A 152 8.58 1.59 -21.93
N GLU A 153 7.46 1.14 -22.47
CA GLU A 153 6.27 1.93 -22.78
C GLU A 153 5.32 2.04 -21.57
N ASN A 154 5.71 1.54 -20.39
CA ASN A 154 4.94 1.50 -19.14
C ASN A 154 3.69 0.59 -19.17
N PHE A 155 3.62 -0.39 -20.08
CA PHE A 155 2.62 -1.47 -20.02
C PHE A 155 3.11 -2.62 -19.14
N PHE A 156 2.21 -3.28 -18.44
CA PHE A 156 2.50 -4.53 -17.72
C PHE A 156 2.77 -5.67 -18.71
N LYS A 157 3.74 -6.53 -18.36
CA LYS A 157 4.00 -7.78 -19.07
C LYS A 157 3.05 -8.86 -18.57
N GLY A 158 2.28 -9.50 -19.45
CA GLY A 158 1.30 -10.52 -19.07
C GLY A 158 0.06 -9.94 -18.39
N PHE A 159 -0.61 -10.75 -17.56
CA PHE A 159 -1.76 -10.30 -16.77
C PHE A 159 -1.30 -9.25 -15.74
N PRO A 160 -1.80 -8.00 -15.82
CA PRO A 160 -1.52 -7.01 -14.79
C PRO A 160 -2.23 -7.49 -13.52
N VAL A 161 -1.55 -7.49 -12.38
CA VAL A 161 -2.01 -8.06 -11.11
C VAL A 161 -3.23 -7.30 -10.54
N VAL A 162 -4.36 -7.31 -11.25
CA VAL A 162 -5.59 -6.57 -10.97
C VAL A 162 -6.64 -7.51 -10.38
N TRP A 163 -6.25 -8.30 -9.37
CA TRP A 163 -7.13 -9.31 -8.79
C TRP A 163 -8.37 -8.71 -8.12
N ASN A 164 -8.34 -7.45 -7.69
CA ASN A 164 -9.53 -6.75 -7.23
C ASN A 164 -10.67 -6.77 -8.26
N MET A 165 -10.38 -6.58 -9.55
CA MET A 165 -11.39 -6.59 -10.62
C MET A 165 -11.85 -8.01 -10.94
N VAL A 166 -10.92 -8.97 -10.94
CA VAL A 166 -11.24 -10.40 -11.16
C VAL A 166 -12.13 -10.91 -10.03
N VAL A 167 -11.74 -10.70 -8.77
CA VAL A 167 -12.49 -11.13 -7.60
C VAL A 167 -13.83 -10.41 -7.51
N PHE A 168 -13.88 -9.09 -7.79
CA PHE A 168 -15.15 -8.37 -7.89
C PHE A 168 -16.09 -9.02 -8.92
N THR A 169 -15.58 -9.36 -10.10
CA THR A 169 -16.36 -10.02 -11.16
C THR A 169 -16.86 -11.39 -10.71
N LEU A 170 -16.01 -12.20 -10.07
CA LEU A 170 -16.41 -13.51 -9.54
C LEU A 170 -17.48 -13.39 -8.44
N PHE A 171 -17.40 -12.35 -7.60
CA PHE A 171 -18.38 -12.06 -6.55
C PHE A 171 -19.75 -11.66 -7.12
N VAL A 172 -19.77 -10.94 -8.26
CA VAL A 172 -21.03 -10.48 -8.86
C VAL A 172 -21.68 -11.57 -9.71
N ILE A 173 -20.88 -12.32 -10.47
CA ILE A 173 -21.41 -13.32 -11.42
C ILE A 173 -21.68 -14.66 -10.73
N GLU A 174 -20.87 -15.03 -9.74
CA GLU A 174 -20.91 -16.33 -9.06
C GLU A 174 -21.01 -17.53 -10.04
N PRO A 175 -20.09 -17.70 -11.01
CA PRO A 175 -20.21 -18.67 -12.11
C PRO A 175 -20.03 -20.14 -11.69
N GLY A 176 -19.92 -20.42 -10.38
CA GLY A 176 -19.62 -21.73 -9.82
C GLY A 176 -18.14 -21.95 -9.51
N GLN A 177 -17.88 -22.93 -8.64
CA GLN A 177 -16.59 -23.12 -7.98
C GLN A 177 -15.46 -23.44 -8.98
N TRP A 178 -15.71 -24.38 -9.89
CA TRP A 178 -14.73 -24.84 -10.88
C TRP A 178 -14.40 -23.77 -11.92
N VAL A 179 -15.40 -23.02 -12.38
CA VAL A 179 -15.19 -21.92 -13.33
C VAL A 179 -14.38 -20.81 -12.67
N SER A 180 -14.74 -20.43 -11.44
CA SER A 180 -14.01 -19.41 -10.68
C SER A 180 -12.56 -19.83 -10.42
N PHE A 181 -12.34 -21.10 -10.06
CA PHE A 181 -11.00 -21.65 -9.87
C PHE A 181 -10.18 -21.64 -11.17
N ALA A 182 -10.78 -22.05 -12.29
CA ALA A 182 -10.12 -22.02 -13.58
C ALA A 182 -9.72 -20.59 -13.99
N VAL A 183 -10.58 -19.60 -13.75
CA VAL A 183 -10.25 -18.18 -13.99
C VAL A 183 -9.03 -17.77 -13.17
N VAL A 184 -8.96 -18.14 -11.89
CA VAL A 184 -7.80 -17.83 -11.03
C VAL A 184 -6.52 -18.50 -11.55
N VAL A 185 -6.58 -19.79 -11.89
CA VAL A 185 -5.40 -20.52 -12.41
C VAL A 185 -4.92 -19.89 -13.72
N VAL A 186 -5.82 -19.63 -14.67
CA VAL A 186 -5.48 -19.04 -15.96
C VAL A 186 -4.88 -17.64 -15.79
N ALA A 187 -5.52 -16.78 -14.99
CA ALA A 187 -4.99 -15.44 -14.70
C ALA A 187 -3.60 -15.51 -14.04
N GLY A 188 -3.40 -16.42 -13.07
CA GLY A 188 -2.12 -16.62 -12.40
C GLY A 188 -1.00 -17.11 -13.34
N VAL A 189 -1.33 -17.95 -14.34
CA VAL A 189 -0.37 -18.37 -15.38
C VAL A 189 -0.07 -17.22 -16.34
N LEU A 190 -1.09 -16.49 -16.78
CA LEU A 190 -0.94 -15.34 -17.70
C LEU A 190 -0.11 -14.20 -17.09
N THR A 191 0.02 -14.11 -15.78
CA THR A 191 0.96 -13.19 -15.11
C THR A 191 2.40 -13.34 -15.62
N PHE A 192 2.80 -14.53 -16.08
CA PHE A 192 4.18 -14.84 -16.48
C PHE A 192 4.40 -15.04 -17.99
N VAL A 193 3.37 -14.84 -18.81
CA VAL A 193 3.41 -14.99 -20.28
C VAL A 193 3.43 -13.61 -20.93
#